data_AF-A0A819Z9X0-F1
#
_entry.id   AF-A0A819Z9X0-F1
#
_cell.length_a   1.000
_cell.length_b   1.000
_cell.length_c   1.000
_cell.angle_alpha   90.00
_cell.angle_beta   90.00
_cell.angle_gamma   90.00
#
_symmetry.space_group_name_H-M   'P 1'
#
loop_
_entity.id
_entity.type
_entity.pdbx_description
1 polymer ?
#
loop_
_entity_poly.entity_id
_entity_poly.type
_entity_poly.pdbx_seq_one_letter_code
_entity_poly.pdbx_strand_id
1 'polypeptide(L)'
;GSLPILVFLPGKHADCRLLALPGYPGLDAGATDIFGHCQDNLARVASHLGYAYLSEYFASHGYIVISIDVALINNRWPIPGDLTLNFVRARIVLRTLQKMIELNNNAEMSKQILNGIDLSGKFDFTQVGLMGHSRGGEGVRNAYNMLMENKGPIDTPKWRERLPGVMIKAIMEIVPMYYGENGTKFGVENVPWAMLVSGCEDNEIDYAHVYLAYRQLQSAKRPNHVIHVYGANHEYFNTEWQVGIPACFGDQDPLWDVNAPTFKVSDIFPPAAGTPLDYTLLKINGSESQRKTAIFALGAFFRAYVGVNADPDFAKLLNPSTPLPDNMTELGRQYFDNTQSIQLFNGTGNITGSSGVEIIPLRMYAESMFSSFATSYDNSLISPPQFFSDPPKKGNLSLGCLEQIENGVHINFDNNKQAEVIISFNKMEIKKISAIDIQLARRSSCWFTSTHSSTCEEPREMKLNIQLQTNTGFSSNTTVFLKSRYNLQFTRCEAMSFPPEKIGYLPVMFETVRIPVTNDLYVDGLKLSSQNGGNLVLDNIAAIIQQSSNASFLSISIYLLFSLFFISVIFHAY
;
A
#
# COMPACT_ATOMS: atom_id res chain seq x y z
N GLY A 1 -8.14 -17.56 27.17
CA GLY A 1 -6.77 -16.98 27.20
C GLY A 1 -6.84 -15.55 26.70
N SER A 2 -5.72 -14.85 26.74
CA SER A 2 -5.55 -13.55 26.08
C SER A 2 -5.56 -13.73 24.55
N LEU A 3 -6.08 -12.76 23.82
CA LEU A 3 -6.22 -12.79 22.36
C LEU A 3 -5.34 -11.71 21.70
N PRO A 4 -4.81 -11.94 20.49
CA PRO A 4 -4.11 -10.93 19.72
C PRO A 4 -5.01 -9.74 19.39
N ILE A 5 -4.39 -8.58 19.18
CA ILE A 5 -5.07 -7.31 19.00
C ILE A 5 -4.84 -6.82 17.56
N LEU A 6 -5.89 -6.39 16.89
CA LEU A 6 -5.78 -5.61 15.67
C LEU A 6 -6.39 -4.21 15.88
N VAL A 7 -5.63 -3.16 15.58
CA VAL A 7 -6.09 -1.77 15.68
C VAL A 7 -6.29 -1.20 14.30
N PHE A 8 -7.47 -0.63 14.06
CA PHE A 8 -7.92 -0.10 12.79
C PHE A 8 -8.11 1.42 12.91
N LEU A 9 -7.46 2.16 12.03
CA LEU A 9 -7.52 3.62 12.01
C LEU A 9 -8.09 4.13 10.67
N PRO A 10 -9.31 4.71 10.66
CA PRO A 10 -9.88 5.32 9.46
C PRO A 10 -9.06 6.52 8.95
N GLY A 11 -9.24 6.83 7.67
CA GLY A 11 -8.66 7.99 7.01
C GLY A 11 -9.39 9.30 7.26
N LYS A 12 -8.91 10.35 6.60
CA LYS A 12 -9.66 11.61 6.50
C LYS A 12 -10.82 11.38 5.55
N HIS A 13 -12.02 11.72 6.00
CA HIS A 13 -13.23 11.81 5.19
C HIS A 13 -14.09 12.96 5.73
N ALA A 14 -15.18 13.30 5.03
CA ALA A 14 -16.19 14.16 5.64
C ALA A 14 -16.79 13.48 6.88
N ASP A 15 -17.08 14.27 7.93
CA ASP A 15 -17.59 13.72 9.20
C ASP A 15 -19.12 13.71 9.25
N CYS A 16 -19.76 14.43 8.32
CA CYS A 16 -21.20 14.59 8.24
C CYS A 16 -21.71 14.23 6.85
N ARG A 17 -23.00 13.92 6.78
CA ARG A 17 -23.70 13.47 5.59
C ARG A 17 -25.02 14.19 5.48
N LEU A 18 -25.24 14.75 4.30
CA LEU A 18 -26.53 15.26 3.91
C LEU A 18 -27.38 14.07 3.43
N LEU A 19 -28.49 13.83 4.12
CA LEU A 19 -29.39 12.74 3.78
C LEU A 19 -30.11 13.07 2.47
N ALA A 20 -29.89 12.24 1.46
CA ALA A 20 -30.54 12.39 0.17
C ALA A 20 -31.95 11.77 0.19
N LEU A 21 -32.75 12.10 -0.84
CA LEU A 21 -34.06 11.49 -1.04
C LEU A 21 -33.97 9.96 -1.18
N PRO A 22 -35.04 9.21 -0.85
CA PRO A 22 -35.04 7.75 -1.02
C PRO A 22 -34.52 7.30 -2.39
N GLY A 23 -33.55 6.39 -2.35
CA GLY A 23 -32.88 5.85 -3.54
C GLY A 23 -31.55 6.52 -3.89
N TYR A 24 -31.25 7.71 -3.38
CA TYR A 24 -29.97 8.39 -3.63
C TYR A 24 -28.96 8.08 -2.51
N PRO A 25 -27.65 7.96 -2.81
CA PRO A 25 -26.62 7.89 -1.78
C PRO A 25 -26.60 9.19 -0.99
N GLY A 26 -26.21 9.12 0.28
CA GLY A 26 -25.99 10.33 1.07
C GLY A 26 -24.80 11.12 0.52
N LEU A 27 -24.85 12.44 0.61
CA LEU A 27 -23.74 13.30 0.22
C LEU A 27 -22.87 13.59 1.44
N ASP A 28 -21.68 12.97 1.47
CA ASP A 28 -20.71 13.17 2.55
C ASP A 28 -20.07 14.55 2.42
N ALA A 29 -20.34 15.42 3.38
CA ALA A 29 -19.91 16.81 3.36
C ALA A 29 -19.81 17.40 4.76
N GLY A 30 -18.83 18.29 4.94
CA GLY A 30 -18.66 19.05 6.16
C GLY A 30 -17.97 18.27 7.29
N ALA A 31 -17.97 18.91 8.45
CA ALA A 31 -17.21 18.50 9.63
C ALA A 31 -18.09 18.58 10.88
N THR A 32 -17.77 17.75 11.87
CA THR A 32 -18.39 17.87 13.20
C THR A 32 -17.86 19.09 13.97
N ASP A 33 -18.68 19.60 14.88
CA ASP A 33 -18.26 20.60 15.88
C ASP A 33 -17.19 20.06 16.85
N ILE A 34 -16.73 20.87 17.81
CA ILE A 34 -15.71 20.46 18.81
C ILE A 34 -16.13 19.30 19.73
N PHE A 35 -17.41 18.94 19.73
CA PHE A 35 -17.96 17.85 20.54
C PHE A 35 -18.29 16.60 19.70
N GLY A 36 -18.10 16.65 18.38
CA GLY A 36 -18.34 15.52 17.48
C GLY A 36 -19.77 15.48 16.92
N HIS A 37 -20.52 16.57 17.03
CA HIS A 37 -21.88 16.67 16.49
C HIS A 37 -21.89 17.29 15.09
N CYS A 38 -22.75 16.75 14.24
CA CYS A 38 -23.09 17.37 12.96
C CYS A 38 -24.16 18.46 13.16
N GLN A 39 -24.25 19.40 12.22
CA GLN A 39 -25.33 20.38 12.21
C GLN A 39 -26.71 19.71 12.11
N ASP A 40 -27.74 20.41 12.56
CA ASP A 40 -29.12 19.91 12.51
C ASP A 40 -29.48 19.42 11.09
N ASN A 41 -30.15 18.27 11.03
CA ASN A 41 -30.54 17.56 9.79
C ASN A 41 -29.40 16.89 9.00
N LEU A 42 -28.17 16.87 9.52
CA LEU A 42 -27.09 16.06 8.97
C LEU A 42 -26.88 14.79 9.80
N ALA A 43 -26.64 13.67 9.12
CA ALA A 43 -26.22 12.44 9.77
C ALA A 43 -24.72 12.44 9.96
N ARG A 44 -24.22 11.76 11.00
CA ARG A 44 -22.79 11.55 11.19
C ARG A 44 -22.30 10.44 10.27
N VAL A 45 -21.15 10.65 9.62
CA VAL A 45 -20.44 9.59 8.89
C VAL A 45 -19.55 8.85 9.87
N ALA A 46 -20.00 7.68 10.30
CA ALA A 46 -19.32 6.89 11.32
C ALA A 46 -18.18 6.06 10.73
N SER A 47 -17.14 6.70 10.17
CA SER A 47 -16.04 6.06 9.44
C SER A 47 -15.39 4.85 10.15
N HIS A 48 -15.39 4.82 11.48
CA HIS A 48 -14.87 3.70 12.27
C HIS A 48 -15.74 2.43 12.18
N LEU A 49 -17.05 2.56 11.94
CA LEU A 49 -17.96 1.42 11.76
C LEU A 49 -17.89 0.86 10.33
N GLY A 50 -17.36 1.61 9.37
CA GLY A 50 -17.28 1.20 7.98
C GLY A 50 -16.35 0.01 7.67
N TYR A 51 -15.58 -0.44 8.68
CA TYR A 51 -14.76 -1.65 8.63
C TYR A 51 -15.34 -2.80 9.46
N ALA A 52 -16.61 -2.73 9.88
CA ALA A 52 -17.25 -3.79 10.67
C ALA A 52 -17.11 -5.17 10.03
N TYR A 53 -17.18 -5.25 8.69
CA TYR A 53 -16.98 -6.50 7.95
C TYR A 53 -15.58 -7.13 8.17
N LEU A 54 -14.53 -6.30 8.30
CA LEU A 54 -13.19 -6.79 8.67
C LEU A 54 -13.15 -7.16 10.15
N SER A 55 -13.76 -6.35 11.01
CA SER A 55 -13.84 -6.62 12.45
C SER A 55 -14.51 -7.95 12.75
N GLU A 56 -15.64 -8.24 12.11
CA GLU A 56 -16.37 -9.51 12.22
C GLU A 56 -15.52 -10.68 11.69
N TYR A 57 -14.88 -10.51 10.53
CA TYR A 57 -13.98 -11.51 9.97
C TYR A 57 -12.85 -11.86 10.97
N PHE A 58 -12.12 -10.87 11.48
CA PHE A 58 -11.02 -11.14 12.41
C PHE A 58 -11.51 -11.62 13.79
N ALA A 59 -12.63 -11.11 14.30
CA ALA A 59 -13.22 -11.60 15.54
C ALA A 59 -13.58 -13.10 15.43
N SER A 60 -14.12 -13.54 14.30
CA SER A 60 -14.40 -14.97 14.04
C SER A 60 -13.14 -15.85 13.97
N HIS A 61 -11.96 -15.24 13.80
CA HIS A 61 -10.66 -15.91 13.81
C HIS A 61 -9.89 -15.72 15.12
N GLY A 62 -10.54 -15.23 16.18
CA GLY A 62 -9.96 -15.15 17.52
C GLY A 62 -9.09 -13.91 17.78
N TYR A 63 -9.37 -12.80 17.11
CA TYR A 63 -8.74 -11.50 17.39
C TYR A 63 -9.67 -10.59 18.19
N ILE A 64 -9.10 -9.71 19.02
CA ILE A 64 -9.79 -8.51 19.47
C ILE A 64 -9.50 -7.40 18.45
N VAL A 65 -10.55 -6.83 17.88
CA VAL A 65 -10.43 -5.75 16.88
C VAL A 65 -10.90 -4.44 17.49
N ILE A 66 -10.09 -3.39 17.33
CA ILE A 66 -10.38 -2.05 17.83
C ILE A 66 -10.41 -1.09 16.64
N SER A 67 -11.58 -0.60 16.27
CA SER A 67 -11.72 0.45 15.25
C SER A 67 -11.91 1.80 15.92
N ILE A 68 -11.03 2.75 15.61
CA ILE A 68 -10.92 4.02 16.33
C ILE A 68 -11.74 5.11 15.63
N ASP A 69 -12.59 5.78 16.39
CA ASP A 69 -13.29 6.98 15.96
C ASP A 69 -12.37 8.21 15.98
N VAL A 70 -12.15 8.83 14.82
CA VAL A 70 -11.25 9.97 14.63
C VAL A 70 -11.95 11.23 14.10
N ALA A 71 -13.29 11.29 14.14
CA ALA A 71 -14.05 12.41 13.56
C ALA A 71 -13.58 13.78 14.10
N LEU A 72 -13.24 13.85 15.39
CA LEU A 72 -12.81 15.09 16.02
C LEU A 72 -11.54 15.71 15.42
N ILE A 73 -10.76 14.99 14.61
CA ILE A 73 -9.49 15.45 14.05
C ILE A 73 -9.42 15.38 12.52
N ASN A 74 -10.50 15.03 11.82
CA ASN A 74 -10.51 14.91 10.36
C ASN A 74 -10.45 16.27 9.65
N ASN A 75 -11.15 17.26 10.20
CA ASN A 75 -11.29 18.58 9.59
C ASN A 75 -10.92 19.71 10.58
N ARG A 76 -9.83 19.50 11.32
CA ARG A 76 -9.32 20.49 12.29
C ARG A 76 -8.16 21.30 11.75
N TRP A 77 -7.90 22.39 12.45
CA TRP A 77 -6.78 23.28 12.18
C TRP A 77 -5.45 22.52 12.21
N PRO A 78 -4.56 22.78 11.24
CA PRO A 78 -3.21 22.24 11.28
C PRO A 78 -2.51 22.74 12.54
N ILE A 79 -1.63 21.92 13.12
CA ILE A 79 -0.73 22.37 14.18
C ILE A 79 0.69 22.48 13.62
N PRO A 80 1.52 23.41 14.14
CA PRO A 80 2.90 23.53 13.71
C PRO A 80 3.63 22.19 13.83
N GLY A 81 4.20 21.72 12.72
CA GLY A 81 4.92 20.46 12.64
C GLY A 81 4.07 19.18 12.58
N ASP A 82 2.74 19.30 12.43
CA ASP A 82 1.82 18.19 12.15
C ASP A 82 0.58 18.73 11.40
N LEU A 83 0.79 19.20 10.17
CA LEU A 83 -0.20 19.93 9.35
C LEU A 83 -1.39 19.05 8.96
N THR A 84 -1.18 17.75 8.76
CA THR A 84 -2.26 16.80 8.42
C THR A 84 -2.80 16.05 9.62
N LEU A 85 -2.25 16.32 10.82
CA LEU A 85 -2.60 15.70 12.10
C LEU A 85 -2.33 14.18 12.14
N ASN A 86 -1.31 13.73 11.41
CA ASN A 86 -0.92 12.34 11.35
C ASN A 86 -0.09 11.91 12.56
N PHE A 87 0.67 12.80 13.21
CA PHE A 87 1.27 12.50 14.52
C PHE A 87 0.23 12.52 15.65
N VAL A 88 -0.79 13.37 15.58
CA VAL A 88 -1.95 13.28 16.49
C VAL A 88 -2.66 11.93 16.34
N ARG A 89 -2.92 11.47 15.10
CA ARG A 89 -3.46 10.12 14.83
C ARG A 89 -2.63 9.02 15.46
N ALA A 90 -1.31 9.07 15.31
CA ALA A 90 -0.40 8.13 15.95
C ALA A 90 -0.54 8.12 17.47
N ARG A 91 -0.60 9.30 18.11
CA ARG A 91 -0.81 9.42 19.55
C ARG A 91 -2.17 8.86 19.99
N ILE A 92 -3.22 8.99 19.19
CA ILE A 92 -4.53 8.38 19.48
C ILE A 92 -4.44 6.86 19.48
N VAL A 93 -3.76 6.24 18.51
CA VAL A 93 -3.53 4.78 18.49
C VAL A 93 -2.83 4.33 19.77
N LEU A 94 -1.75 5.01 20.16
CA LEU A 94 -0.98 4.67 21.36
C LEU A 94 -1.75 4.93 22.66
N ARG A 95 -2.54 6.00 22.74
CA ARG A 95 -3.44 6.26 23.88
C ARG A 95 -4.58 5.23 23.95
N THR A 96 -5.05 4.75 22.81
CA THR A 96 -6.06 3.69 22.75
C THR A 96 -5.50 2.39 23.32
N LEU A 97 -4.28 2.00 22.92
CA LEU A 97 -3.58 0.85 23.52
C LEU A 97 -3.35 1.04 25.02
N GLN A 98 -2.96 2.25 25.46
CA GLN A 98 -2.86 2.59 26.88
C GLN A 98 -4.19 2.34 27.60
N LYS A 99 -5.31 2.80 27.02
CA LYS A 99 -6.64 2.62 27.60
C LYS A 99 -7.02 1.14 27.66
N MET A 100 -6.68 0.35 26.65
CA MET A 100 -6.93 -1.10 26.68
C MET A 100 -6.15 -1.79 27.78
N ILE A 101 -4.91 -1.36 28.08
CA ILE A 101 -4.15 -1.89 29.23
C ILE A 101 -4.88 -1.59 30.55
N GLU A 102 -5.43 -0.38 30.71
CA GLU A 102 -6.23 -0.04 31.90
C GLU A 102 -7.46 -0.94 32.03
N LEU A 103 -8.21 -1.15 30.94
CA LEU A 103 -9.39 -2.03 30.94
C LEU A 103 -9.00 -3.49 31.20
N ASN A 104 -7.89 -3.95 30.62
CA ASN A 104 -7.36 -5.31 30.83
C ASN A 104 -6.95 -5.58 32.28
N ASN A 105 -6.58 -4.53 33.02
CA ASN A 105 -6.14 -4.65 34.42
C ASN A 105 -7.25 -4.25 35.42
N ASN A 106 -8.42 -3.83 34.95
CA ASN A 106 -9.51 -3.35 35.80
C ASN A 106 -10.89 -3.81 35.25
N ALA A 107 -11.34 -4.97 35.75
CA ALA A 107 -12.62 -5.56 35.39
C ALA A 107 -13.79 -4.59 35.61
N GLU A 108 -13.84 -3.92 36.76
CA GLU A 108 -14.94 -3.00 37.10
C GLU A 108 -15.01 -1.80 36.16
N MET A 109 -13.86 -1.24 35.78
CA MET A 109 -13.81 -0.17 34.77
C MET A 109 -14.33 -0.66 33.41
N SER A 110 -13.93 -1.85 32.97
CA SER A 110 -14.40 -2.40 31.70
C SER A 110 -15.91 -2.66 31.70
N LYS A 111 -16.45 -3.25 32.78
CA LYS A 111 -17.89 -3.49 32.94
C LYS A 111 -18.69 -2.18 32.95
N GLN A 112 -18.17 -1.13 33.60
CA GLN A 112 -18.83 0.16 33.64
C GLN A 112 -18.92 0.82 32.26
N ILE A 113 -17.85 0.74 31.46
CA ILE A 113 -17.76 1.40 30.15
C ILE A 113 -18.47 0.59 29.05
N LEU A 114 -18.47 -0.73 29.16
CA LEU A 114 -18.95 -1.66 28.13
C LEU A 114 -20.21 -2.43 28.55
N ASN A 115 -21.08 -1.79 29.34
CA ASN A 115 -22.39 -2.33 29.73
C ASN A 115 -22.33 -3.78 30.26
N GLY A 116 -21.40 -4.04 31.19
CA GLY A 116 -21.25 -5.32 31.89
C GLY A 116 -20.19 -6.27 31.30
N ILE A 117 -19.52 -5.91 30.20
CA ILE A 117 -18.48 -6.75 29.59
C ILE A 117 -17.16 -6.62 30.38
N ASP A 118 -16.65 -7.76 30.86
CA ASP A 118 -15.36 -7.86 31.55
C ASP A 118 -14.21 -8.17 30.57
N LEU A 119 -13.29 -7.21 30.43
CA LEU A 119 -12.12 -7.34 29.56
C LEU A 119 -10.82 -7.69 30.32
N SER A 120 -10.91 -8.03 31.60
CA SER A 120 -9.73 -8.36 32.40
C SER A 120 -8.99 -9.59 31.86
N GLY A 121 -7.68 -9.44 31.66
CA GLY A 121 -6.80 -10.48 31.12
C GLY A 121 -7.14 -10.99 29.71
N LYS A 122 -7.93 -10.25 28.92
CA LYS A 122 -8.36 -10.66 27.58
C LYS A 122 -7.40 -10.27 26.47
N PHE A 123 -6.51 -9.32 26.69
CA PHE A 123 -5.63 -8.77 25.65
C PHE A 123 -4.22 -9.34 25.71
N ASP A 124 -3.68 -9.77 24.56
CA ASP A 124 -2.26 -10.08 24.39
C ASP A 124 -1.54 -8.91 23.72
N PHE A 125 -0.99 -8.02 24.53
CA PHE A 125 -0.25 -6.84 24.05
C PHE A 125 1.09 -7.17 23.38
N THR A 126 1.55 -8.42 23.45
CA THR A 126 2.76 -8.85 22.72
C THR A 126 2.45 -9.22 21.26
N GLN A 127 1.16 -9.24 20.89
CA GLN A 127 0.69 -9.68 19.58
C GLN A 127 -0.27 -8.64 18.96
N VAL A 128 0.26 -7.45 18.65
CA VAL A 128 -0.51 -6.34 18.06
C VAL A 128 -0.25 -6.20 16.56
N GLY A 129 -1.31 -6.20 15.76
CA GLY A 129 -1.29 -5.77 14.36
C GLY A 129 -1.91 -4.38 14.21
N LEU A 130 -1.38 -3.56 13.30
CA LEU A 130 -1.93 -2.25 12.99
C LEU A 130 -2.42 -2.16 11.55
N MET A 131 -3.61 -1.59 11.37
CA MET A 131 -4.22 -1.30 10.09
C MET A 131 -4.66 0.15 10.03
N GLY A 132 -4.44 0.80 8.88
CA GLY A 132 -4.94 2.14 8.66
C GLY A 132 -5.25 2.43 7.21
N HIS A 133 -6.27 3.25 6.97
CA HIS A 133 -6.69 3.69 5.63
C HIS A 133 -6.28 5.15 5.39
N SER A 134 -5.69 5.50 4.25
CA SER A 134 -5.40 6.90 3.87
C SER A 134 -4.52 7.59 4.92
N ARG A 135 -4.93 8.75 5.46
CA ARG A 135 -4.25 9.38 6.61
C ARG A 135 -4.13 8.47 7.85
N GLY A 136 -5.08 7.56 8.03
CA GLY A 136 -5.03 6.55 9.07
C GLY A 136 -3.89 5.55 8.86
N GLY A 137 -3.53 5.25 7.62
CA GLY A 137 -2.35 4.44 7.28
C GLY A 137 -1.07 5.09 7.81
N GLU A 138 -0.83 6.35 7.41
CA GLU A 138 0.30 7.12 7.94
C GLU A 138 0.26 7.25 9.47
N GLY A 139 -0.92 7.43 10.05
CA GLY A 139 -1.13 7.45 11.49
C GLY A 139 -0.65 6.18 12.20
N VAL A 140 -0.98 4.99 11.70
CA VAL A 140 -0.53 3.73 12.32
C VAL A 140 0.96 3.45 12.07
N ARG A 141 1.48 3.82 10.90
CA ARG A 141 2.92 3.75 10.60
C ARG A 141 3.72 4.68 11.52
N ASN A 142 3.22 5.87 11.80
CA ASN A 142 3.80 6.80 12.77
C ASN A 142 3.70 6.26 14.20
N ALA A 143 2.57 5.62 14.57
CA ALA A 143 2.42 5.00 15.90
C ALA A 143 3.46 3.90 16.13
N TYR A 144 3.71 3.06 15.11
CA TYR A 144 4.79 2.08 15.13
C TYR A 144 6.15 2.74 15.33
N ASN A 145 6.48 3.76 14.55
CA ASN A 145 7.79 4.41 14.63
C ASN A 145 8.00 5.09 15.99
N MET A 146 6.97 5.75 16.54
CA MET A 146 7.01 6.35 17.88
C MET A 146 7.20 5.31 18.98
N LEU A 147 6.51 4.17 18.88
CA LEU A 147 6.58 3.14 19.90
C LEU A 147 7.82 2.26 19.76
N MET A 148 8.07 1.68 18.59
CA MET A 148 9.06 0.62 18.40
C MET A 148 10.46 1.13 18.05
N GLU A 149 10.54 2.28 17.38
CA GLU A 149 11.79 2.83 16.84
C GLU A 149 12.25 4.11 17.56
N ASN A 150 11.43 4.63 18.47
CA ASN A 150 11.65 5.92 19.14
C ASN A 150 11.85 7.08 18.13
N LYS A 151 11.11 7.04 17.02
CA LYS A 151 11.11 8.03 15.94
C LYS A 151 9.78 8.82 15.96
N GLY A 152 9.84 10.14 15.88
CA GLY A 152 8.65 11.00 15.89
C GLY A 152 9.02 12.49 15.93
N PRO A 153 8.05 13.40 16.12
CA PRO A 153 8.31 14.82 16.34
C PRO A 153 9.18 15.04 17.59
N ILE A 154 9.79 16.22 17.71
CA ILE A 154 10.75 16.53 18.79
C ILE A 154 10.16 16.41 20.19
N ASP A 155 8.84 16.58 20.33
CA ASP A 155 8.07 16.46 21.57
C ASP A 155 7.56 15.03 21.83
N THR A 156 8.02 14.03 21.07
CA THR A 156 7.57 12.65 21.19
C THR A 156 7.83 12.12 22.60
N PRO A 157 6.78 11.76 23.37
CA PRO A 157 6.94 11.10 24.65
C PRO A 157 7.68 9.78 24.45
N LYS A 158 8.43 9.34 25.47
CA LYS A 158 9.05 8.01 25.47
C LYS A 158 7.99 6.91 25.58
N TRP A 159 7.38 6.54 24.46
CA TRP A 159 6.23 5.64 24.43
C TRP A 159 6.55 4.23 24.93
N ARG A 160 7.78 3.73 24.74
CA ARG A 160 8.22 2.45 25.31
C ARG A 160 8.09 2.39 26.84
N GLU A 161 8.37 3.50 27.53
CA GLU A 161 8.27 3.58 29.00
C GLU A 161 6.80 3.62 29.44
N ARG A 162 5.92 4.19 28.62
CA ARG A 162 4.48 4.33 28.91
C ARG A 162 3.66 3.10 28.54
N LEU A 163 4.14 2.31 27.59
CA LEU A 163 3.50 1.10 27.07
C LEU A 163 4.48 -0.08 27.15
N PRO A 164 4.99 -0.43 28.34
CA PRO A 164 5.92 -1.54 28.48
C PRO A 164 5.25 -2.84 28.05
N GLY A 165 5.97 -3.66 27.28
CA GLY A 165 5.49 -4.96 26.81
C GLY A 165 4.58 -4.94 25.58
N VAL A 166 4.14 -3.77 25.09
CA VAL A 166 3.42 -3.69 23.81
C VAL A 166 4.39 -3.99 22.66
N MET A 167 4.04 -4.94 21.81
CA MET A 167 4.81 -5.32 20.63
C MET A 167 3.93 -5.31 19.39
N ILE A 168 4.30 -4.47 18.43
CA ILE A 168 3.69 -4.46 17.10
C ILE A 168 4.39 -5.52 16.27
N LYS A 169 3.60 -6.43 15.69
CA LYS A 169 4.07 -7.61 14.96
C LYS A 169 3.97 -7.46 13.46
N ALA A 170 3.02 -6.66 12.96
CA ALA A 170 2.83 -6.41 11.55
C ALA A 170 1.99 -5.15 11.32
N ILE A 171 2.16 -4.52 10.16
CA ILE A 171 1.40 -3.33 9.76
C ILE A 171 0.88 -3.52 8.35
N MET A 172 -0.41 -3.30 8.12
CA MET A 172 -1.00 -3.27 6.79
C MET A 172 -1.79 -2.00 6.55
N GLU A 173 -1.42 -1.24 5.52
CA GLU A 173 -2.04 0.02 5.18
C GLU A 173 -2.95 -0.12 3.94
N ILE A 174 -4.12 0.52 3.93
CA ILE A 174 -5.00 0.62 2.75
C ILE A 174 -4.84 2.04 2.19
N VAL A 175 -4.45 2.16 0.91
CA VAL A 175 -4.14 3.41 0.18
C VAL A 175 -3.60 4.54 1.08
N PRO A 176 -2.49 4.29 1.82
CA PRO A 176 -2.01 5.23 2.82
C PRO A 176 -1.55 6.54 2.22
N MET A 177 -1.67 7.58 3.03
CA MET A 177 -0.93 8.82 2.79
C MET A 177 0.57 8.62 3.08
N TYR A 178 1.40 9.45 2.45
CA TYR A 178 2.84 9.55 2.71
C TYR A 178 3.29 11.02 2.70
N TYR A 179 2.54 11.86 3.41
CA TYR A 179 2.77 13.30 3.42
C TYR A 179 4.00 13.67 4.24
N GLY A 180 4.23 12.93 5.33
CA GLY A 180 5.20 13.30 6.35
C GLY A 180 4.84 14.60 7.06
N GLU A 181 5.58 14.94 8.10
CA GLU A 181 5.29 16.13 8.90
C GLU A 181 6.58 16.86 9.25
N ASN A 182 6.66 18.15 8.91
CA ASN A 182 7.88 18.95 9.00
C ASN A 182 9.09 18.30 8.30
N GLY A 183 8.89 17.76 7.10
CA GLY A 183 9.93 17.02 6.35
C GLY A 183 10.24 15.62 6.88
N THR A 184 9.56 15.16 7.94
CA THR A 184 9.80 13.85 8.54
C THR A 184 8.88 12.79 7.94
N LYS A 185 9.46 11.78 7.30
CA LYS A 185 8.75 10.64 6.68
C LYS A 185 9.36 9.32 7.13
N PHE A 186 8.53 8.36 7.50
CA PHE A 186 8.98 7.08 8.04
C PHE A 186 8.60 5.89 7.18
N GLY A 187 9.47 4.89 7.06
CA GLY A 187 9.10 3.55 6.57
C GLY A 187 8.75 2.63 7.75
N VAL A 188 8.62 1.34 7.45
CA VAL A 188 8.48 0.26 8.45
C VAL A 188 9.64 -0.72 8.26
N GLU A 189 10.62 -0.72 9.17
CA GLU A 189 11.87 -1.46 8.91
C GLU A 189 11.85 -2.90 9.46
N ASN A 190 11.41 -3.08 10.70
CA ASN A 190 11.77 -4.26 11.50
C ASN A 190 10.63 -5.27 11.70
N VAL A 191 9.45 -5.01 11.13
CA VAL A 191 8.28 -5.90 11.13
C VAL A 191 7.74 -6.08 9.71
N PRO A 192 7.09 -7.22 9.40
CA PRO A 192 6.37 -7.38 8.14
C PRO A 192 5.42 -6.20 7.89
N TRP A 193 5.42 -5.74 6.65
CA TRP A 193 4.57 -4.63 6.22
C TRP A 193 3.84 -5.01 4.93
N ALA A 194 2.61 -4.52 4.79
CA ALA A 194 1.88 -4.65 3.55
C ALA A 194 1.11 -3.38 3.23
N MET A 195 0.82 -3.18 1.95
CA MET A 195 -0.01 -2.09 1.47
C MET A 195 -0.98 -2.59 0.43
N LEU A 196 -2.27 -2.28 0.62
CA LEU A 196 -3.32 -2.48 -0.36
C LEU A 196 -3.54 -1.16 -1.10
N VAL A 197 -3.42 -1.18 -2.42
CA VAL A 197 -3.44 0.03 -3.26
C VAL A 197 -4.63 0.00 -4.20
N SER A 198 -5.32 1.13 -4.38
CA SER A 198 -6.42 1.28 -5.32
C SER A 198 -5.87 1.52 -6.74
N GLY A 199 -6.41 0.80 -7.73
CA GLY A 199 -5.93 0.87 -9.12
C GLY A 199 -6.51 2.06 -9.90
N CYS A 200 -7.71 2.52 -9.54
CA CYS A 200 -8.43 3.64 -10.17
C CYS A 200 -8.25 4.98 -9.45
N GLU A 201 -7.43 5.03 -8.38
CA GLU A 201 -7.24 6.15 -7.44
C GLU A 201 -7.80 7.49 -7.94
N ASP A 202 -8.94 7.87 -7.38
CA ASP A 202 -9.78 8.98 -7.82
C ASP A 202 -9.62 10.23 -6.95
N ASN A 203 -8.82 10.15 -5.87
CA ASN A 203 -8.62 11.25 -4.95
C ASN A 203 -7.40 12.12 -5.28
N GLU A 204 -7.41 13.34 -4.73
CA GLU A 204 -6.41 14.39 -4.95
C GLU A 204 -5.04 14.13 -4.30
N ILE A 205 -4.78 12.93 -3.76
CA ILE A 205 -3.53 12.65 -3.06
C ILE A 205 -2.52 12.17 -4.10
N ASP A 206 -1.57 13.04 -4.48
CA ASP A 206 -0.43 12.92 -5.42
C ASP A 206 0.33 11.56 -5.44
N TYR A 207 -0.36 10.44 -5.61
CA TYR A 207 0.19 9.08 -5.60
C TYR A 207 1.13 8.82 -4.41
N ALA A 208 0.81 9.37 -3.23
CA ALA A 208 1.69 9.33 -2.06
C ALA A 208 2.09 7.90 -1.65
N HIS A 209 1.18 6.93 -1.80
CA HIS A 209 1.45 5.51 -1.56
C HIS A 209 2.52 4.94 -2.50
N VAL A 210 2.63 5.44 -3.74
CA VAL A 210 3.69 5.03 -4.69
C VAL A 210 5.07 5.42 -4.15
N TYR A 211 5.21 6.63 -3.61
CA TYR A 211 6.43 7.08 -2.97
C TYR A 211 6.75 6.32 -1.68
N LEU A 212 5.72 5.94 -0.91
CA LEU A 212 5.90 5.05 0.24
C LEU A 212 6.45 3.68 -0.19
N ALA A 213 5.90 3.07 -1.24
CA ALA A 213 6.42 1.81 -1.77
C ALA A 213 7.90 1.93 -2.16
N TYR A 214 8.29 3.02 -2.84
CA TYR A 214 9.68 3.30 -3.18
C TYR A 214 10.57 3.43 -1.94
N ARG A 215 10.14 4.16 -0.91
CA ARG A 215 10.86 4.24 0.37
C ARG A 215 11.01 2.87 1.05
N GLN A 216 9.95 2.08 1.00
CA GLN A 216 9.85 0.80 1.69
C GLN A 216 10.74 -0.27 1.02
N LEU A 217 10.90 -0.21 -0.31
CA LEU A 217 11.89 -1.01 -1.07
C LEU A 217 13.32 -0.80 -0.55
N GLN A 218 13.68 0.43 -0.19
CA GLN A 218 15.04 0.77 0.23
C GLN A 218 15.35 0.47 1.71
N SER A 219 14.33 0.48 2.57
CA SER A 219 14.54 0.53 4.03
C SER A 219 14.15 -0.76 4.76
N ALA A 220 13.36 -1.62 4.14
CA ALA A 220 12.80 -2.76 4.84
C ALA A 220 13.78 -3.90 5.07
N LYS A 221 13.66 -4.51 6.25
CA LYS A 221 14.45 -5.66 6.72
C LYS A 221 13.58 -6.88 7.01
N ARG A 222 12.32 -6.84 6.60
CA ARG A 222 11.31 -7.88 6.75
C ARG A 222 10.48 -7.97 5.47
N PRO A 223 9.72 -9.06 5.27
CA PRO A 223 8.87 -9.21 4.10
C PRO A 223 7.92 -8.03 3.91
N ASN A 224 7.89 -7.51 2.70
CA ASN A 224 6.96 -6.48 2.26
C ASN A 224 6.08 -6.96 1.13
N HIS A 225 4.81 -6.57 1.18
CA HIS A 225 3.81 -6.90 0.17
C HIS A 225 3.13 -5.63 -0.31
N VAL A 226 3.17 -5.33 -1.61
CA VAL A 226 2.30 -4.30 -2.20
C VAL A 226 1.29 -4.99 -3.09
N ILE A 227 0.02 -4.79 -2.77
CA ILE A 227 -1.09 -5.49 -3.38
C ILE A 227 -1.94 -4.44 -4.10
N HIS A 228 -1.91 -4.48 -5.41
CA HIS A 228 -2.68 -3.61 -6.29
C HIS A 228 -4.03 -4.23 -6.55
N VAL A 229 -5.08 -3.50 -6.20
CA VAL A 229 -6.45 -3.89 -6.49
C VAL A 229 -6.88 -3.20 -7.78
N TYR A 230 -6.80 -3.93 -8.89
CA TYR A 230 -7.21 -3.43 -10.19
C TYR A 230 -8.67 -2.96 -10.14
N GLY A 231 -8.94 -1.77 -10.67
CA GLY A 231 -10.31 -1.24 -10.71
C GLY A 231 -10.86 -0.64 -9.40
N ALA A 232 -10.16 -0.76 -8.27
CA ALA A 232 -10.61 -0.21 -6.98
C ALA A 232 -10.42 1.31 -6.91
N ASN A 233 -11.33 2.01 -6.24
CA ASN A 233 -11.16 3.44 -5.89
C ASN A 233 -10.69 3.61 -4.44
N HIS A 234 -10.49 4.86 -4.00
CA HIS A 234 -10.07 5.15 -2.63
C HIS A 234 -11.16 4.78 -1.60
N GLU A 235 -12.41 5.09 -1.91
CA GLU A 235 -13.46 5.21 -0.90
C GLU A 235 -14.09 3.87 -0.49
N TYR A 236 -14.31 2.97 -1.45
CA TYR A 236 -15.21 1.82 -1.28
C TYR A 236 -14.68 0.68 -0.42
N PHE A 237 -13.48 0.81 0.15
CA PHE A 237 -13.00 -0.02 1.25
C PHE A 237 -13.78 0.21 2.55
N ASN A 238 -14.42 1.38 2.70
CA ASN A 238 -15.21 1.75 3.87
C ASN A 238 -16.71 1.76 3.51
N THR A 239 -17.55 1.00 4.23
CA THR A 239 -19.00 0.94 3.91
C THR A 239 -19.76 2.21 4.24
N GLU A 240 -19.17 3.09 5.07
CA GLU A 240 -19.73 4.39 5.42
C GLU A 240 -19.32 5.48 4.45
N TRP A 241 -18.44 5.25 3.46
CA TRP A 241 -18.04 6.28 2.49
C TRP A 241 -18.80 6.07 1.19
N GLN A 242 -19.83 6.89 0.98
CA GLN A 242 -20.86 6.64 -0.05
C GLN A 242 -20.69 7.49 -1.32
N VAL A 243 -19.73 8.40 -1.34
CA VAL A 243 -19.45 9.24 -2.50
C VAL A 243 -18.38 8.56 -3.35
N GLY A 244 -18.75 8.07 -4.53
CA GLY A 244 -17.79 7.65 -5.55
C GLY A 244 -17.79 8.63 -6.71
N ILE A 245 -16.61 9.13 -7.06
CA ILE A 245 -16.43 9.89 -8.30
C ILE A 245 -16.49 8.87 -9.46
N PRO A 246 -17.23 9.12 -10.55
CA PRO A 246 -17.29 8.23 -11.72
C PRO A 246 -16.00 8.31 -12.56
N ALA A 247 -14.83 8.22 -11.93
CA ALA A 247 -13.54 8.31 -12.59
C ALA A 247 -12.68 7.11 -12.21
N CYS A 248 -12.05 6.52 -13.22
CA CYS A 248 -10.98 5.56 -13.04
C CYS A 248 -9.84 5.94 -14.00
N PHE A 249 -8.68 6.24 -13.45
CA PHE A 249 -7.51 6.63 -14.24
C PHE A 249 -6.64 5.42 -14.57
N GLY A 250 -7.05 4.64 -15.58
CA GLY A 250 -6.36 3.40 -15.96
C GLY A 250 -7.02 2.73 -17.16
N ASP A 251 -6.37 1.74 -17.76
CA ASP A 251 -7.00 0.81 -18.72
C ASP A 251 -7.75 -0.34 -18.03
N GLN A 252 -7.98 -0.18 -16.73
CA GLN A 252 -8.54 -1.16 -15.81
C GLN A 252 -10.05 -0.99 -15.71
N ASP A 253 -10.78 -2.09 -15.66
CA ASP A 253 -12.22 -2.06 -15.46
C ASP A 253 -12.55 -1.73 -14.00
N PRO A 254 -13.41 -0.73 -13.72
CA PRO A 254 -13.77 -0.37 -12.35
C PRO A 254 -14.48 -1.50 -11.60
N LEU A 255 -14.26 -1.61 -10.29
CA LEU A 255 -14.90 -2.61 -9.42
C LEU A 255 -16.27 -2.20 -8.89
N TRP A 256 -16.82 -1.13 -9.43
CA TRP A 256 -18.14 -0.64 -9.10
C TRP A 256 -19.02 -0.63 -10.35
N ASP A 257 -20.34 -0.57 -10.15
CA ASP A 257 -21.27 -0.54 -11.27
C ASP A 257 -21.17 0.81 -12.00
N VAL A 258 -20.41 0.82 -13.10
CA VAL A 258 -20.26 1.98 -13.98
C VAL A 258 -21.52 2.31 -14.77
N ASN A 259 -22.47 1.38 -14.88
CA ASN A 259 -23.74 1.58 -15.57
C ASN A 259 -24.84 2.05 -14.62
N ALA A 260 -24.53 2.22 -13.34
CA ALA A 260 -25.49 2.71 -12.38
C ALA A 260 -26.01 4.09 -12.79
N PRO A 261 -27.30 4.39 -12.55
CA PRO A 261 -27.85 5.70 -12.85
C PRO A 261 -27.01 6.80 -12.21
N THR A 262 -26.77 7.87 -12.94
CA THR A 262 -26.11 9.06 -12.40
C THR A 262 -27.12 10.09 -11.94
N PHE A 263 -26.71 10.99 -11.06
CA PHE A 263 -27.48 12.19 -10.71
C PHE A 263 -26.55 13.38 -10.56
N LYS A 264 -27.07 14.58 -10.80
CA LYS A 264 -26.36 15.82 -10.50
C LYS A 264 -26.63 16.21 -9.06
N VAL A 265 -25.63 16.75 -8.37
CA VAL A 265 -25.82 17.29 -7.02
C VAL A 265 -26.93 18.35 -7.03
N SER A 266 -27.02 19.16 -8.08
CA SER A 266 -28.07 20.16 -8.28
C SER A 266 -29.49 19.61 -8.40
N ASP A 267 -29.66 18.33 -8.79
CA ASP A 267 -30.97 17.69 -8.88
C ASP A 267 -31.60 17.49 -7.49
N ILE A 268 -30.77 17.43 -6.44
CA ILE A 268 -31.20 17.25 -5.05
C ILE A 268 -31.02 18.54 -4.24
N PHE A 269 -29.93 19.27 -4.50
CA PHE A 269 -29.55 20.48 -3.79
C PHE A 269 -29.27 21.61 -4.78
N PRO A 270 -30.28 22.44 -5.12
CA PRO A 270 -30.10 23.53 -6.08
C PRO A 270 -28.94 24.44 -5.66
N PRO A 271 -27.93 24.65 -6.52
CA PRO A 271 -26.78 25.48 -6.17
C PRO A 271 -27.22 26.92 -5.89
N ALA A 272 -26.50 27.59 -5.00
CA ALA A 272 -26.65 29.04 -4.85
C ALA A 272 -26.33 29.72 -6.19
N ALA A 273 -27.11 30.75 -6.55
CA ALA A 273 -26.95 31.47 -7.81
C ALA A 273 -25.48 31.95 -7.99
N GLY A 274 -24.85 31.55 -9.10
CA GLY A 274 -23.46 31.90 -9.41
C GLY A 274 -22.40 30.92 -8.90
N THR A 275 -22.76 29.75 -8.36
CA THR A 275 -21.78 28.70 -8.04
C THR A 275 -21.54 27.77 -9.25
N PRO A 276 -20.27 27.59 -9.68
CA PRO A 276 -19.96 26.99 -10.98
C PRO A 276 -19.83 25.45 -11.01
N LEU A 277 -20.04 24.74 -9.90
CA LEU A 277 -19.69 23.32 -9.80
C LEU A 277 -20.90 22.47 -9.43
N ASP A 278 -21.50 21.85 -10.45
CA ASP A 278 -22.51 20.82 -10.33
C ASP A 278 -21.90 19.47 -10.72
N TYR A 279 -21.69 18.60 -9.72
CA TYR A 279 -21.02 17.31 -9.89
C TYR A 279 -22.01 16.23 -10.29
N THR A 280 -21.62 15.36 -11.22
CA THR A 280 -22.36 14.13 -11.55
C THR A 280 -21.81 12.98 -10.74
N LEU A 281 -22.66 12.33 -9.95
CA LEU A 281 -22.30 11.21 -9.07
C LEU A 281 -23.05 9.94 -9.48
N LEU A 282 -22.47 8.78 -9.15
CA LEU A 282 -23.13 7.49 -9.34
C LEU A 282 -24.13 7.23 -8.22
N LYS A 283 -25.29 6.68 -8.56
CA LYS A 283 -26.32 6.27 -7.60
C LYS A 283 -26.02 4.85 -7.07
N ILE A 284 -24.85 4.68 -6.44
CA ILE A 284 -24.39 3.41 -5.87
C ILE A 284 -23.81 3.60 -4.47
N ASN A 285 -23.81 2.52 -3.69
CA ASN A 285 -23.21 2.49 -2.35
C ASN A 285 -22.08 1.46 -2.30
N GLY A 286 -20.86 1.88 -2.63
CA GLY A 286 -19.66 1.08 -2.43
C GLY A 286 -19.39 -0.01 -3.49
N SER A 287 -18.40 -0.86 -3.19
CA SER A 287 -18.03 -2.05 -3.99
C SER A 287 -17.84 -3.27 -3.10
N GLU A 288 -18.67 -4.30 -3.28
CA GLU A 288 -18.54 -5.56 -2.55
C GLU A 288 -17.26 -6.32 -2.94
N SER A 289 -16.91 -6.32 -4.23
CA SER A 289 -15.69 -6.95 -4.74
C SER A 289 -14.43 -6.34 -4.12
N GLN A 290 -14.39 -5.01 -3.98
CA GLN A 290 -13.29 -4.30 -3.33
C GLN A 290 -13.15 -4.69 -1.84
N ARG A 291 -14.27 -4.82 -1.12
CA ARG A 291 -14.27 -5.27 0.29
C ARG A 291 -13.88 -6.74 0.45
N LYS A 292 -14.33 -7.62 -0.45
CA LYS A 292 -13.89 -9.04 -0.49
C LYS A 292 -12.38 -9.15 -0.70
N THR A 293 -11.83 -8.32 -1.59
CA THR A 293 -10.37 -8.21 -1.77
C THR A 293 -9.67 -7.78 -0.48
N ALA A 294 -10.20 -6.79 0.23
CA ALA A 294 -9.64 -6.36 1.50
C ALA A 294 -9.65 -7.48 2.55
N ILE A 295 -10.75 -8.24 2.68
CA ILE A 295 -10.81 -9.41 3.58
C ILE A 295 -9.72 -10.42 3.23
N PHE A 296 -9.57 -10.78 1.95
CA PHE A 296 -8.55 -11.73 1.51
C PHE A 296 -7.14 -11.25 1.86
N ALA A 297 -6.79 -10.03 1.45
CA ALA A 297 -5.44 -9.50 1.59
C ALA A 297 -5.05 -9.27 3.06
N LEU A 298 -5.91 -8.59 3.82
CA LEU A 298 -5.68 -8.35 5.26
C LEU A 298 -5.74 -9.66 6.05
N GLY A 299 -6.67 -10.55 5.69
CA GLY A 299 -6.84 -11.86 6.32
C GLY A 299 -5.59 -12.72 6.16
N ALA A 300 -5.06 -12.83 4.94
CA ALA A 300 -3.82 -13.52 4.68
C ALA A 300 -2.64 -12.88 5.45
N PHE A 301 -2.53 -11.56 5.44
CA PHE A 301 -1.41 -10.86 6.06
C PHE A 301 -1.41 -10.99 7.60
N PHE A 302 -2.50 -10.61 8.27
CA PHE A 302 -2.53 -10.60 9.74
C PHE A 302 -2.52 -12.01 10.33
N ARG A 303 -3.15 -12.99 9.67
CA ARG A 303 -3.07 -14.39 10.11
C ARG A 303 -1.69 -15.00 9.89
N ALA A 304 -0.88 -14.45 9.00
CA ALA A 304 0.50 -14.88 8.82
C ALA A 304 1.46 -14.39 9.91
N TYR A 305 1.21 -13.20 10.48
CA TYR A 305 2.21 -12.50 11.28
C TYR A 305 1.75 -12.10 12.69
N VAL A 306 0.43 -12.10 12.97
CA VAL A 306 -0.13 -11.61 14.24
C VAL A 306 -0.93 -12.72 14.92
N GLY A 307 -0.46 -13.09 16.10
CA GLY A 307 -1.09 -14.06 16.99
C GLY A 307 -0.12 -15.19 17.39
N VAL A 308 -0.40 -15.84 18.51
CA VAL A 308 0.37 -17.02 18.93
C VAL A 308 0.21 -18.21 17.97
N ASN A 309 -0.93 -18.24 17.27
CA ASN A 309 -1.25 -19.22 16.23
C ASN A 309 -1.06 -18.65 14.81
N ALA A 310 -0.24 -17.60 14.67
CA ALA A 310 0.07 -17.06 13.35
C ALA A 310 0.75 -18.13 12.49
N ASP A 311 0.30 -18.27 11.26
CA ASP A 311 0.79 -19.29 10.32
C ASP A 311 1.42 -18.60 9.08
N PRO A 312 2.75 -18.57 8.97
CA PRO A 312 3.46 -17.95 7.87
C PRO A 312 3.02 -18.43 6.47
N ASP A 313 2.37 -19.59 6.36
CA ASP A 313 1.86 -20.09 5.09
C ASP A 313 0.77 -19.19 4.50
N PHE A 314 0.02 -18.43 5.32
CA PHE A 314 -0.92 -17.44 4.80
C PHE A 314 -0.22 -16.34 3.98
N ALA A 315 1.04 -16.00 4.27
CA ALA A 315 1.78 -15.03 3.47
C ALA A 315 2.07 -15.54 2.05
N LYS A 316 2.02 -16.86 1.81
CA LYS A 316 2.14 -17.44 0.46
C LYS A 316 0.97 -17.01 -0.43
N LEU A 317 -0.20 -16.71 0.12
CA LEU A 317 -1.36 -16.21 -0.66
C LEU A 317 -1.10 -14.82 -1.25
N LEU A 318 -0.24 -14.04 -0.59
CA LEU A 318 0.18 -12.72 -1.05
C LEU A 318 1.33 -12.81 -2.07
N ASN A 319 1.90 -14.00 -2.25
CA ASN A 319 2.96 -14.22 -3.22
C ASN A 319 2.38 -14.23 -4.65
N PRO A 320 2.93 -13.45 -5.58
CA PRO A 320 2.51 -13.45 -6.98
C PRO A 320 2.50 -14.82 -7.68
N SER A 321 3.36 -15.77 -7.28
CA SER A 321 3.38 -17.11 -7.89
C SER A 321 2.19 -17.98 -7.49
N THR A 322 1.47 -17.61 -6.43
CA THR A 322 0.32 -18.38 -5.95
C THR A 322 -0.91 -17.94 -6.74
N PRO A 323 -1.60 -18.84 -7.47
CA PRO A 323 -2.84 -18.50 -8.14
C PRO A 323 -3.85 -17.92 -7.16
N LEU A 324 -4.57 -16.87 -7.59
CA LEU A 324 -5.71 -16.36 -6.84
C LEU A 324 -6.90 -17.32 -7.02
N PRO A 325 -7.81 -17.41 -6.04
CA PRO A 325 -9.09 -18.10 -6.23
C PRO A 325 -9.85 -17.55 -7.45
N ASP A 326 -10.53 -18.42 -8.21
CA ASP A 326 -11.19 -18.07 -9.48
C ASP A 326 -12.24 -16.96 -9.37
N ASN A 327 -12.79 -16.73 -8.18
CA ASN A 327 -13.82 -15.73 -7.91
C ASN A 327 -13.26 -14.41 -7.33
N MET A 328 -11.95 -14.27 -7.25
CA MET A 328 -11.32 -13.05 -6.75
C MET A 328 -11.19 -12.00 -7.83
N THR A 329 -11.35 -10.75 -7.42
CA THR A 329 -10.89 -9.61 -8.19
C THR A 329 -9.44 -9.81 -8.58
N GLU A 330 -9.08 -9.42 -9.80
CA GLU A 330 -7.71 -9.46 -10.27
C GLU A 330 -6.80 -8.56 -9.42
N LEU A 331 -5.66 -9.11 -8.97
CA LEU A 331 -4.69 -8.39 -8.14
C LEU A 331 -3.31 -8.40 -8.77
N GLY A 332 -2.74 -7.20 -8.88
CA GLY A 332 -1.31 -7.05 -9.11
C GLY A 332 -0.58 -7.24 -7.79
N ARG A 333 0.49 -8.03 -7.75
CA ARG A 333 1.25 -8.28 -6.52
C ARG A 333 2.70 -7.93 -6.71
N GLN A 334 3.22 -7.06 -5.85
CA GLN A 334 4.64 -6.79 -5.69
C GLN A 334 5.09 -7.41 -4.38
N TYR A 335 6.20 -8.14 -4.43
CA TYR A 335 6.78 -8.80 -3.27
C TYR A 335 8.27 -8.50 -3.22
N PHE A 336 8.78 -8.20 -2.03
CA PHE A 336 10.21 -8.06 -1.81
C PHE A 336 10.58 -8.43 -0.37
N ASP A 337 11.62 -9.26 -0.26
CA ASP A 337 12.29 -9.59 1.00
C ASP A 337 13.80 -9.43 0.80
N ASN A 338 14.28 -8.24 1.14
CA ASN A 338 15.69 -7.84 0.98
C ASN A 338 16.66 -8.72 1.80
N THR A 339 16.16 -9.50 2.76
CA THR A 339 17.01 -10.36 3.61
C THR A 339 17.28 -11.74 3.02
N GLN A 340 16.57 -12.13 1.96
CA GLN A 340 16.62 -13.49 1.40
C GLN A 340 16.86 -13.51 -0.11
N SER A 341 17.39 -12.43 -0.68
CA SER A 341 17.58 -12.30 -2.12
C SER A 341 18.97 -11.80 -2.49
N ILE A 342 19.49 -12.28 -3.63
CA ILE A 342 20.71 -11.79 -4.28
C ILE A 342 20.29 -11.04 -5.55
N GLN A 343 20.65 -9.76 -5.65
CA GLN A 343 20.40 -8.98 -6.86
C GLN A 343 21.23 -9.50 -8.04
N LEU A 344 20.56 -9.83 -9.14
CA LEU A 344 21.16 -10.32 -10.39
C LEU A 344 21.25 -9.24 -11.46
N PHE A 345 20.29 -8.31 -11.45
CA PHE A 345 20.20 -7.18 -12.37
C PHE A 345 19.48 -6.03 -11.68
N ASN A 346 19.91 -4.80 -11.95
CA ASN A 346 19.44 -3.57 -11.30
C ASN A 346 19.20 -2.44 -12.32
N GLY A 347 18.66 -2.77 -13.49
CA GLY A 347 18.54 -1.83 -14.61
C GLY A 347 19.78 -1.59 -15.44
N THR A 348 20.96 -1.87 -14.88
CA THR A 348 22.23 -1.69 -15.57
C THR A 348 22.88 -3.06 -15.78
N GLY A 349 23.38 -3.31 -16.98
CA GLY A 349 23.94 -4.62 -17.31
C GLY A 349 23.86 -4.97 -18.79
N ASN A 350 24.22 -6.20 -19.12
CA ASN A 350 24.24 -6.68 -20.50
C ASN A 350 22.83 -7.14 -20.92
N ILE A 351 22.09 -6.21 -21.52
CA ILE A 351 20.78 -6.43 -22.14
C ILE A 351 20.92 -6.24 -23.65
N THR A 352 20.39 -7.18 -24.42
CA THR A 352 20.42 -7.13 -25.89
C THR A 352 19.05 -7.44 -26.44
N GLY A 353 18.63 -6.69 -27.47
CA GLY A 353 17.37 -6.88 -28.17
C GLY A 353 17.62 -7.35 -29.60
N SER A 354 16.70 -8.15 -30.14
CA SER A 354 16.65 -8.43 -31.57
C SER A 354 16.19 -7.20 -32.37
N SER A 355 16.12 -7.33 -33.70
CA SER A 355 15.43 -6.33 -34.54
C SER A 355 13.97 -6.17 -34.05
N GLY A 356 13.49 -4.92 -34.02
CA GLY A 356 12.16 -4.57 -33.54
C GLY A 356 12.03 -4.43 -32.01
N VAL A 357 13.16 -4.35 -31.29
CA VAL A 357 13.19 -3.97 -29.88
C VAL A 357 13.96 -2.66 -29.72
N GLU A 358 13.36 -1.69 -29.05
CA GLU A 358 14.06 -0.53 -28.52
C GLU A 358 14.30 -0.70 -27.01
N ILE A 359 15.54 -0.50 -26.57
CA ILE A 359 15.94 -0.58 -25.16
C ILE A 359 16.57 0.75 -24.79
N ILE A 360 16.00 1.43 -23.80
CA ILE A 360 16.47 2.74 -23.34
C ILE A 360 16.41 2.83 -21.80
N PRO A 361 17.39 3.46 -21.13
CA PRO A 361 17.27 3.73 -19.70
C PRO A 361 15.98 4.47 -19.38
N LEU A 362 15.27 4.05 -18.32
CA LEU A 362 13.95 4.58 -17.98
C LEU A 362 13.98 6.09 -17.72
N ARG A 363 15.08 6.59 -17.13
CA ARG A 363 15.31 8.02 -16.95
C ARG A 363 15.34 8.78 -18.28
N MET A 364 16.06 8.28 -19.28
CA MET A 364 16.12 8.92 -20.61
C MET A 364 14.76 8.87 -21.32
N TYR A 365 14.00 7.78 -21.14
CA TYR A 365 12.62 7.70 -21.61
C TYR A 365 11.72 8.74 -20.93
N ALA A 366 11.81 8.89 -19.62
CA ALA A 366 11.03 9.91 -18.89
C ALA A 366 11.37 11.33 -19.36
N GLU A 367 12.66 11.63 -19.56
CA GLU A 367 13.13 12.91 -20.09
C GLU A 367 12.60 13.18 -21.50
N SER A 368 12.59 12.18 -22.38
CA SER A 368 12.06 12.32 -23.75
C SER A 368 10.55 12.55 -23.78
N MET A 369 9.79 11.88 -22.90
CA MET A 369 8.33 12.01 -22.83
C MET A 369 7.84 13.33 -22.20
N PHE A 370 8.68 13.98 -21.37
CA PHE A 370 8.26 15.17 -20.64
C PHE A 370 7.90 16.36 -21.55
N SER A 371 8.63 16.56 -22.65
CA SER A 371 8.37 17.67 -23.56
C SER A 371 6.96 17.60 -24.17
N SER A 372 6.53 16.40 -24.55
CA SER A 372 5.19 16.13 -25.08
C SER A 372 4.12 16.32 -24.00
N PHE A 373 4.38 15.85 -22.78
CA PHE A 373 3.50 16.06 -21.63
C PHE A 373 3.30 17.55 -21.32
N ALA A 374 4.38 18.32 -21.21
CA ALA A 374 4.32 19.75 -20.90
C ALA A 374 3.55 20.52 -21.98
N THR A 375 3.81 20.21 -23.26
CA THR A 375 3.07 20.80 -24.39
C THR A 375 1.57 20.47 -24.33
N SER A 376 1.21 19.22 -23.99
CA SER A 376 -0.19 18.83 -23.85
C SER A 376 -0.87 19.52 -22.67
N TYR A 377 -0.16 19.71 -21.55
CA TYR A 377 -0.68 20.42 -20.39
C TYR A 377 -0.96 21.90 -20.70
N ASP A 378 -0.04 22.56 -21.38
CA ASP A 378 -0.15 23.97 -21.73
C ASP A 378 -1.30 24.24 -22.72
N ASN A 379 -1.54 23.31 -23.65
CA ASN A 379 -2.60 23.42 -24.65
C ASN A 379 -3.98 22.97 -24.16
N SER A 380 -4.07 22.24 -23.05
CA SER A 380 -5.35 21.76 -22.52
C SER A 380 -6.18 22.90 -21.96
N LEU A 381 -7.50 22.93 -22.21
CA LEU A 381 -8.42 23.85 -21.52
C LEU A 381 -8.79 23.37 -20.11
N ILE A 382 -8.55 22.08 -19.82
CA ILE A 382 -8.94 21.41 -18.57
C ILE A 382 -7.67 20.95 -17.85
N SER A 383 -7.51 21.33 -16.58
CA SER A 383 -6.43 20.80 -15.75
C SER A 383 -6.61 19.29 -15.57
N PRO A 384 -5.57 18.47 -15.80
CA PRO A 384 -5.61 17.06 -15.49
C PRO A 384 -6.05 16.80 -14.03
N PRO A 385 -6.80 15.73 -13.75
CA PRO A 385 -7.39 15.50 -12.43
C PRO A 385 -6.42 15.45 -11.26
N GLN A 386 -5.20 14.96 -11.51
CA GLN A 386 -4.12 14.94 -10.53
C GLN A 386 -3.62 16.34 -10.12
N PHE A 387 -4.14 17.43 -10.71
CA PHE A 387 -3.72 18.80 -10.41
C PHE A 387 -4.87 19.72 -9.96
N PHE A 388 -6.07 19.19 -9.66
CA PHE A 388 -7.26 20.02 -9.43
C PHE A 388 -7.18 20.97 -8.22
N SER A 389 -6.53 20.58 -7.12
CA SER A 389 -6.53 21.34 -5.86
C SER A 389 -5.71 22.63 -5.90
N ASP A 390 -4.63 22.69 -6.71
CA ASP A 390 -3.77 23.87 -6.89
C ASP A 390 -2.89 23.75 -8.15
N PRO A 391 -3.45 23.80 -9.36
CA PRO A 391 -2.72 23.42 -10.57
C PRO A 391 -1.50 24.32 -10.82
N PRO A 392 -0.33 23.75 -11.13
CA PRO A 392 0.84 24.56 -11.46
C PRO A 392 0.57 25.45 -12.68
N LYS A 393 1.15 26.65 -12.69
CA LYS A 393 0.95 27.61 -13.79
C LYS A 393 1.41 27.00 -15.12
N LYS A 394 0.54 27.04 -16.14
CA LYS A 394 0.87 26.67 -17.53
C LYS A 394 2.10 27.45 -18.01
N GLY A 395 3.06 26.77 -18.62
CA GLY A 395 4.35 27.30 -19.07
C GLY A 395 5.49 27.30 -18.04
N ASN A 396 5.21 26.99 -16.77
CA ASN A 396 6.22 26.96 -15.70
C ASN A 396 6.60 25.55 -15.25
N LEU A 397 6.19 24.52 -15.99
CA LEU A 397 6.53 23.14 -15.63
C LEU A 397 8.02 22.88 -15.82
N SER A 398 8.65 22.28 -14.82
CA SER A 398 10.02 21.77 -14.95
C SER A 398 10.10 20.34 -14.43
N LEU A 399 10.78 19.49 -15.19
CA LEU A 399 11.05 18.11 -14.77
C LEU A 399 12.05 18.11 -13.62
N GLY A 400 11.77 17.32 -12.59
CA GLY A 400 12.60 17.10 -11.41
C GLY A 400 12.35 15.71 -10.81
N CYS A 401 12.99 15.41 -9.70
CA CYS A 401 12.77 14.18 -8.90
C CYS A 401 12.97 12.87 -9.68
N LEU A 402 13.84 12.89 -10.70
CA LEU A 402 14.14 11.74 -11.55
C LEU A 402 15.02 10.70 -10.84
N GLU A 403 15.61 11.05 -9.70
CA GLU A 403 16.41 10.14 -8.88
C GLU A 403 15.61 8.92 -8.36
N GLN A 404 14.31 8.90 -8.58
CA GLN A 404 13.43 7.80 -8.17
C GLN A 404 13.25 6.71 -9.20
N ILE A 405 13.80 6.89 -10.40
CA ILE A 405 13.71 5.94 -11.52
C ILE A 405 15.09 5.59 -12.11
N GLU A 406 16.16 5.75 -11.33
CA GLU A 406 17.55 5.70 -11.82
C GLU A 406 17.95 4.35 -12.43
N ASN A 407 17.31 3.28 -12.01
CA ASN A 407 17.72 1.90 -12.28
C ASN A 407 16.67 1.11 -13.08
N GLY A 408 15.73 1.78 -13.75
CA GLY A 408 14.80 1.11 -14.64
C GLY A 408 15.31 1.07 -16.08
N VAL A 409 14.84 0.09 -16.86
CA VAL A 409 14.96 0.05 -18.32
C VAL A 409 13.57 0.02 -18.93
N HIS A 410 13.36 0.87 -19.92
CA HIS A 410 12.19 0.82 -20.79
C HIS A 410 12.53 -0.01 -22.03
N ILE A 411 11.66 -0.99 -22.32
CA ILE A 411 11.78 -1.91 -23.45
C ILE A 411 10.50 -1.76 -24.27
N ASN A 412 10.62 -1.27 -25.50
CA ASN A 412 9.54 -1.23 -26.46
C ASN A 412 9.67 -2.42 -27.40
N PHE A 413 8.66 -3.28 -27.43
CA PHE A 413 8.53 -4.34 -28.43
C PHE A 413 7.64 -3.81 -29.56
N ASP A 414 8.17 -3.73 -30.77
CA ASP A 414 7.37 -3.45 -31.96
C ASP A 414 6.22 -4.45 -32.08
N ASN A 415 5.15 -4.08 -32.78
CA ASN A 415 3.99 -4.94 -33.01
C ASN A 415 4.31 -6.23 -33.82
N ASN A 416 5.58 -6.44 -34.21
CA ASN A 416 6.08 -7.65 -34.87
C ASN A 416 6.37 -8.77 -33.85
N LYS A 417 5.63 -9.87 -33.98
CA LYS A 417 5.52 -11.00 -33.02
C LYS A 417 6.77 -11.88 -32.83
N GLN A 418 7.97 -11.40 -33.15
CA GLN A 418 9.23 -12.18 -33.05
C GLN A 418 10.35 -11.46 -32.31
N ALA A 419 10.06 -10.31 -31.70
CA ALA A 419 11.05 -9.52 -30.97
C ALA A 419 11.43 -10.19 -29.63
N GLU A 420 12.73 -10.40 -29.41
CA GLU A 420 13.29 -11.05 -28.22
C GLU A 420 14.30 -10.14 -27.51
N VAL A 421 14.32 -10.23 -26.18
CA VAL A 421 15.32 -9.57 -25.32
C VAL A 421 16.04 -10.61 -24.49
N ILE A 422 17.37 -10.55 -24.48
CA ILE A 422 18.24 -11.38 -23.64
C ILE A 422 18.88 -10.49 -22.57
N ILE A 423 18.76 -10.90 -21.31
CA ILE A 423 19.43 -10.26 -20.17
C ILE A 423 20.39 -11.28 -19.58
N SER A 424 21.69 -10.96 -19.62
CA SER A 424 22.73 -11.84 -19.08
C SER A 424 23.05 -11.52 -17.62
N PHE A 425 23.30 -12.56 -16.83
CA PHE A 425 23.70 -12.47 -15.42
C PHE A 425 25.13 -13.00 -15.22
N ASN A 426 25.69 -12.71 -14.05
CA ASN A 426 26.83 -13.49 -13.56
C ASN A 426 26.34 -14.91 -13.23
N LYS A 427 27.11 -15.94 -13.65
CA LYS A 427 26.76 -17.35 -13.43
C LYS A 427 26.51 -17.63 -11.95
N MET A 428 25.33 -18.13 -11.61
CA MET A 428 24.97 -18.53 -10.24
C MET A 428 24.58 -20.00 -10.16
N GLU A 429 25.03 -20.68 -9.10
CA GLU A 429 24.73 -22.09 -8.84
C GLU A 429 23.28 -22.28 -8.37
N ILE A 430 22.54 -23.18 -9.03
CA ILE A 430 21.12 -23.41 -8.73
C ILE A 430 20.88 -23.98 -7.33
N LYS A 431 21.81 -24.78 -6.78
CA LYS A 431 21.70 -25.35 -5.42
C LYS A 431 21.57 -24.32 -4.30
N LYS A 432 21.79 -23.03 -4.59
CA LYS A 432 21.68 -21.93 -3.63
C LYS A 432 20.42 -21.09 -3.84
N ILE A 433 19.66 -21.32 -4.90
CA ILE A 433 18.51 -20.50 -5.29
C ILE A 433 17.25 -21.35 -5.44
N SER A 434 16.13 -20.83 -4.97
CA SER A 434 14.82 -21.48 -5.04
C SER A 434 13.92 -20.90 -6.15
N ALA A 435 14.13 -19.62 -6.48
CA ALA A 435 13.35 -18.92 -7.49
C ALA A 435 14.11 -17.69 -8.03
N ILE A 436 13.64 -17.16 -9.15
CA ILE A 436 14.02 -15.84 -9.68
C ILE A 436 12.79 -14.93 -9.60
N ASP A 437 12.94 -13.79 -8.94
CA ASP A 437 11.95 -12.71 -8.90
C ASP A 437 12.32 -11.64 -9.91
N ILE A 438 11.35 -11.24 -10.73
CA ILE A 438 11.49 -10.25 -11.80
C ILE A 438 10.47 -9.14 -11.56
N GLN A 439 10.92 -7.90 -11.40
CA GLN A 439 10.03 -6.74 -11.27
C GLN A 439 9.70 -6.20 -12.66
N LEU A 440 8.44 -6.35 -13.07
CA LEU A 440 7.94 -5.97 -14.39
C LEU A 440 6.73 -5.05 -14.28
N ALA A 441 6.60 -4.10 -15.19
CA ALA A 441 5.39 -3.31 -15.33
C ALA A 441 5.14 -3.00 -16.80
N ARG A 442 3.89 -3.11 -17.25
CA ARG A 442 3.48 -2.51 -18.53
C ARG A 442 3.25 -1.02 -18.32
N ARG A 443 3.74 -0.17 -19.23
CA ARG A 443 3.55 1.28 -19.16
C ARG A 443 3.17 1.84 -20.52
N SER A 444 1.88 1.79 -20.82
CA SER A 444 1.33 2.38 -22.06
C SER A 444 0.56 3.66 -21.71
N SER A 445 0.73 4.71 -22.51
CA SER A 445 -0.01 5.97 -22.33
C SER A 445 -1.48 5.75 -22.74
N CYS A 446 -2.40 5.89 -21.79
CA CYS A 446 -3.83 5.99 -22.05
C CYS A 446 -4.45 6.91 -20.99
N TRP A 447 -5.64 7.48 -21.18
CA TRP A 447 -6.42 8.12 -20.12
C TRP A 447 -7.94 8.07 -20.40
N PHE A 448 -8.74 7.91 -19.35
CA PHE A 448 -10.19 8.06 -19.41
C PHE A 448 -10.62 9.22 -18.51
N THR A 449 -11.59 10.00 -18.98
CA THR A 449 -12.44 10.81 -18.10
C THR A 449 -13.90 10.48 -18.40
N SER A 450 -14.78 10.81 -17.46
CA SER A 450 -16.24 10.66 -17.58
C SER A 450 -16.86 11.33 -18.81
N THR A 451 -16.11 12.17 -19.53
CA THR A 451 -16.57 12.89 -20.73
C THR A 451 -15.71 12.67 -21.97
N HIS A 452 -14.51 12.08 -21.83
CA HIS A 452 -13.58 11.85 -22.93
C HIS A 452 -12.88 10.50 -22.74
N SER A 453 -13.13 9.57 -23.67
CA SER A 453 -12.29 8.40 -23.87
C SER A 453 -11.12 8.81 -24.77
N SER A 454 -9.88 8.83 -24.27
CA SER A 454 -8.80 8.45 -25.17
C SER A 454 -8.86 6.92 -25.26
N THR A 455 -8.98 6.40 -26.47
CA THR A 455 -9.02 4.94 -26.68
C THR A 455 -7.67 4.39 -26.24
N CYS A 456 -7.60 3.66 -25.13
CA CYS A 456 -6.45 2.80 -24.87
C CYS A 456 -6.33 1.89 -26.08
N GLU A 457 -5.21 1.96 -26.80
CA GLU A 457 -4.99 1.07 -27.93
C GLU A 457 -5.02 -0.38 -27.43
N GLU A 458 -5.81 -1.22 -28.12
CA GLU A 458 -5.80 -2.64 -27.88
C GLU A 458 -4.46 -3.24 -28.37
N PRO A 459 -3.89 -4.22 -27.63
CA PRO A 459 -4.51 -4.94 -26.51
C PRO A 459 -4.32 -4.24 -25.14
N ARG A 460 -5.37 -4.24 -24.31
CA ARG A 460 -5.34 -3.81 -22.89
C ARG A 460 -4.43 -4.64 -21.96
N GLU A 461 -3.77 -5.65 -22.49
CA GLU A 461 -2.91 -6.54 -21.74
C GLU A 461 -1.71 -6.93 -22.59
N MET A 462 -0.51 -6.84 -22.02
CA MET A 462 0.71 -7.31 -22.66
C MET A 462 0.92 -8.78 -22.29
N LYS A 463 1.11 -9.63 -23.29
CA LYS A 463 1.39 -11.06 -23.11
C LYS A 463 2.88 -11.31 -23.28
N LEU A 464 3.56 -11.57 -22.18
CA LEU A 464 5.01 -11.73 -22.11
C LEU A 464 5.38 -13.19 -21.83
N ASN A 465 6.24 -13.78 -22.65
CA ASN A 465 6.87 -15.06 -22.35
C ASN A 465 8.24 -14.84 -21.74
N ILE A 466 8.53 -15.57 -20.66
CA ILE A 466 9.80 -15.55 -19.95
C ILE A 466 10.40 -16.95 -19.93
N GLN A 467 11.69 -17.05 -20.27
CA GLN A 467 12.47 -18.28 -20.18
C GLN A 467 13.76 -18.00 -19.40
N LEU A 468 14.13 -18.89 -18.50
CA LEU A 468 15.45 -18.86 -17.85
C LEU A 468 16.49 -19.41 -18.82
N GLN A 469 17.61 -18.71 -18.94
CA GLN A 469 18.78 -19.22 -19.66
C GLN A 469 19.65 -20.03 -18.71
N THR A 470 19.98 -21.24 -19.12
CA THR A 470 20.84 -22.17 -18.39
C THR A 470 21.97 -22.65 -19.28
N ASN A 471 22.97 -23.29 -18.68
CA ASN A 471 24.04 -23.96 -19.43
C ASN A 471 23.56 -25.14 -20.32
N THR A 472 22.30 -25.55 -20.22
CA THR A 472 21.70 -26.58 -21.11
C THR A 472 20.73 -26.01 -22.14
N GLY A 473 20.56 -24.69 -22.19
CA GLY A 473 19.60 -23.99 -23.04
C GLY A 473 18.52 -23.26 -22.24
N PHE A 474 17.41 -22.95 -22.88
CA PHE A 474 16.31 -22.20 -22.29
C PHE A 474 15.28 -23.12 -21.61
N SER A 475 14.74 -22.67 -20.48
CA SER A 475 13.63 -23.35 -19.79
C SER A 475 12.33 -23.31 -20.61
N SER A 476 11.31 -24.02 -20.14
CA SER A 476 9.94 -23.83 -20.62
C SER A 476 9.46 -22.40 -20.44
N ASN A 477 8.54 -21.96 -21.31
CA ASN A 477 7.92 -20.64 -21.22
C ASN A 477 7.10 -20.51 -19.94
N THR A 478 7.36 -19.45 -19.19
CA THR A 478 6.42 -18.88 -18.23
C THR A 478 5.73 -17.70 -18.89
N THR A 479 4.45 -17.84 -19.24
CA THR A 479 3.67 -16.74 -19.82
C THR A 479 3.02 -15.93 -18.70
N VAL A 480 3.21 -14.62 -18.75
CA VAL A 480 2.56 -13.66 -17.85
C VAL A 480 1.78 -12.63 -18.65
N PHE A 481 0.79 -12.07 -17.99
CA PHE A 481 -0.13 -11.10 -18.53
C PHE A 481 -0.02 -9.82 -17.70
N LEU A 482 0.34 -8.71 -18.33
CA LEU A 482 0.62 -7.45 -17.66
C LEU A 482 -0.36 -6.38 -18.14
N LYS A 483 -1.13 -5.82 -17.22
CA LYS A 483 -2.00 -4.66 -17.46
C LYS A 483 -1.25 -3.36 -17.18
N SER A 484 -1.69 -2.26 -17.81
CA SER A 484 -1.07 -0.96 -17.53
C SER A 484 -1.51 -0.51 -16.13
N ARG A 485 -0.56 -0.08 -15.32
CA ARG A 485 -0.82 0.40 -13.96
C ARG A 485 -0.68 1.90 -13.93
N TYR A 486 -1.79 2.58 -13.65
CA TYR A 486 -1.92 4.03 -13.72
C TYR A 486 -1.61 4.59 -15.10
N ASN A 487 -2.56 5.35 -15.59
CA ASN A 487 -2.50 5.95 -16.90
C ASN A 487 -1.73 7.29 -16.92
N LEU A 488 -1.24 7.72 -15.75
CA LEU A 488 -0.46 8.94 -15.57
C LEU A 488 1.03 8.65 -15.49
N GLN A 489 1.81 9.28 -16.36
CA GLN A 489 3.27 9.17 -16.36
C GLN A 489 3.96 10.20 -15.46
N PHE A 490 3.31 11.34 -15.20
CA PHE A 490 3.90 12.49 -14.51
C PHE A 490 2.98 12.99 -13.39
N THR A 491 3.57 13.37 -12.26
CA THR A 491 2.88 13.86 -11.06
C THR A 491 3.72 14.93 -10.34
N ARG A 492 3.15 15.63 -9.36
CA ARG A 492 3.90 16.62 -8.56
C ARG A 492 4.96 15.95 -7.71
N CYS A 493 6.05 16.67 -7.50
CA CYS A 493 7.03 16.27 -6.50
C CYS A 493 6.63 16.61 -5.05
N GLU A 494 5.48 17.24 -4.82
CA GLU A 494 5.06 17.81 -3.54
C GLU A 494 4.92 16.77 -2.42
N ALA A 495 4.47 15.55 -2.75
CA ALA A 495 4.51 14.39 -1.85
C ALA A 495 5.94 14.04 -1.37
N MET A 496 6.97 14.74 -1.83
CA MET A 496 8.37 14.62 -1.44
C MET A 496 8.98 15.94 -0.92
N SER A 497 8.14 16.94 -0.59
CA SER A 497 8.55 18.25 -0.03
C SER A 497 9.29 19.17 -1.02
N PHE A 498 9.02 19.06 -2.32
CA PHE A 498 9.54 19.96 -3.36
C PHE A 498 8.54 21.06 -3.76
N PRO A 499 9.00 22.16 -4.41
CA PRO A 499 8.12 23.22 -4.88
C PRO A 499 7.00 22.73 -5.82
N PRO A 500 5.81 23.36 -5.81
CA PRO A 500 4.64 22.92 -6.57
C PRO A 500 4.84 22.95 -8.10
N GLU A 501 5.80 23.71 -8.62
CA GLU A 501 6.16 23.76 -10.04
C GLU A 501 7.07 22.60 -10.52
N LYS A 502 7.58 21.77 -9.59
CA LYS A 502 8.39 20.59 -9.92
C LYS A 502 7.51 19.38 -10.19
N ILE A 503 7.62 18.87 -11.41
CA ILE A 503 6.95 17.65 -11.86
C ILE A 503 7.97 16.52 -11.92
N GLY A 504 7.62 15.35 -11.42
CA GLY A 504 8.41 14.13 -11.53
C GLY A 504 7.74 13.09 -12.42
N TYR A 505 8.54 12.17 -12.95
CA TYR A 505 8.00 10.94 -13.52
C TYR A 505 7.48 10.06 -12.38
N LEU A 506 6.19 9.70 -12.44
CA LEU A 506 5.55 8.90 -11.40
C LEU A 506 6.32 7.58 -11.24
N PRO A 507 6.82 7.24 -10.04
CA PRO A 507 7.55 5.99 -9.85
C PRO A 507 6.71 4.79 -10.29
N VAL A 508 7.38 3.78 -10.84
CA VAL A 508 6.71 2.61 -11.40
C VAL A 508 6.32 1.68 -10.25
N MET A 509 5.06 1.28 -10.20
CA MET A 509 4.62 0.19 -9.34
C MET A 509 4.72 -1.13 -10.09
N PHE A 510 5.59 -2.03 -9.63
CA PHE A 510 5.92 -3.26 -10.33
C PHE A 510 5.05 -4.45 -9.91
N GLU A 511 4.84 -5.39 -10.82
CA GLU A 511 4.45 -6.76 -10.48
C GLU A 511 5.72 -7.60 -10.32
N THR A 512 5.73 -8.43 -9.30
CA THR A 512 6.79 -9.43 -9.15
C THR A 512 6.37 -10.70 -9.86
N VAL A 513 7.10 -11.10 -10.90
CA VAL A 513 6.97 -12.42 -11.51
C VAL A 513 8.00 -13.34 -10.88
N ARG A 514 7.53 -14.39 -10.19
CA ARG A 514 8.39 -15.38 -9.56
C ARG A 514 8.44 -16.66 -10.40
N ILE A 515 9.62 -17.01 -10.88
CA ILE A 515 9.88 -18.23 -11.64
C ILE A 515 10.62 -19.22 -10.74
N PRO A 516 9.99 -20.33 -10.34
CA PRO A 516 10.67 -21.38 -9.58
C PRO A 516 11.84 -21.96 -10.36
N VAL A 517 12.93 -22.27 -9.66
CA VAL A 517 14.09 -22.93 -10.27
C VAL A 517 14.16 -24.36 -9.77
N THR A 518 14.09 -25.31 -10.71
CA THR A 518 14.23 -26.75 -10.45
C THR A 518 15.35 -27.29 -11.35
N ASN A 519 16.26 -28.12 -10.83
CA ASN A 519 17.36 -28.88 -11.49
C ASN A 519 18.81 -28.43 -11.15
N ASP A 520 19.76 -29.37 -11.20
CA ASP A 520 21.20 -29.19 -10.90
C ASP A 520 21.97 -28.48 -12.03
N LEU A 521 21.81 -27.16 -12.18
CA LEU A 521 22.48 -26.36 -13.23
C LEU A 521 22.95 -24.97 -12.74
N TYR A 522 23.37 -24.11 -13.67
CA TYR A 522 23.61 -22.68 -13.47
C TYR A 522 22.56 -21.86 -14.22
N VAL A 523 22.08 -20.75 -13.62
CA VAL A 523 21.31 -19.72 -14.34
C VAL A 523 22.28 -18.60 -14.72
N ASP A 524 22.32 -18.27 -16.01
CA ASP A 524 23.23 -17.26 -16.55
C ASP A 524 22.51 -16.12 -17.30
N GLY A 525 21.19 -16.17 -17.38
CA GLY A 525 20.40 -15.07 -17.96
C GLY A 525 18.91 -15.38 -18.03
N LEU A 526 18.19 -14.51 -18.74
CA LEU A 526 16.79 -14.70 -19.10
C LEU A 526 16.52 -14.25 -20.53
N LYS A 527 15.46 -14.81 -21.12
CA LYS A 527 14.88 -14.38 -22.40
C LYS A 527 13.44 -13.91 -22.20
N LEU A 528 13.14 -12.74 -22.74
CA LEU A 528 11.80 -12.15 -22.81
C LEU A 528 11.34 -12.09 -24.26
N SER A 529 10.07 -12.39 -24.52
CA SER A 529 9.44 -12.12 -25.82
C SER A 529 7.99 -11.68 -25.62
N SER A 530 7.60 -10.58 -26.27
CA SER A 530 6.21 -10.12 -26.29
C SER A 530 5.45 -10.79 -27.44
N GLN A 531 4.25 -11.29 -27.19
CA GLN A 531 3.40 -11.88 -28.23
C GLN A 531 2.56 -10.84 -29.00
N ASN A 532 2.43 -9.64 -28.44
CA ASN A 532 1.53 -8.59 -28.92
C ASN A 532 2.14 -7.18 -28.87
N GLY A 533 3.47 -7.07 -28.81
CA GLY A 533 4.19 -5.79 -28.74
C GLY A 533 4.06 -5.09 -27.38
N GLY A 534 4.34 -3.80 -27.36
CA GLY A 534 4.04 -2.91 -26.24
C GLY A 534 5.24 -2.48 -25.40
N ASN A 535 4.96 -1.55 -24.49
CA ASN A 535 5.93 -0.89 -23.63
C ASN A 535 6.04 -1.61 -22.27
N LEU A 536 7.21 -2.18 -22.01
CA LEU A 536 7.58 -2.85 -20.78
C LEU A 536 8.60 -2.02 -20.02
N VAL A 537 8.44 -1.96 -18.70
CA VAL A 537 9.44 -1.43 -17.78
C VAL A 537 9.94 -2.57 -16.92
N LEU A 538 11.26 -2.70 -16.84
CA LEU A 538 11.97 -3.69 -16.06
C LEU A 538 12.95 -2.98 -15.13
N ASP A 539 12.99 -3.36 -13.85
CA ASP A 539 13.87 -2.73 -12.85
C ASP A 539 14.80 -3.77 -12.21
N ASN A 540 14.33 -4.45 -11.16
CA ASN A 540 15.13 -5.40 -10.40
C ASN A 540 14.87 -6.85 -10.80
N ILE A 541 15.93 -7.65 -10.91
CA ILE A 541 15.86 -9.11 -10.96
C ILE A 541 16.70 -9.66 -9.82
N ALA A 542 16.12 -10.56 -9.03
CA ALA A 542 16.77 -11.11 -7.86
C ALA A 542 16.60 -12.63 -7.78
N ALA A 543 17.65 -13.33 -7.35
CA ALA A 543 17.56 -14.74 -7.01
C ALA A 543 17.18 -14.90 -5.55
N ILE A 544 16.21 -15.76 -5.26
CA ILE A 544 15.74 -16.05 -3.91
C ILE A 544 16.54 -17.21 -3.34
N ILE A 545 17.24 -16.99 -2.23
CA ILE A 545 18.14 -17.98 -1.64
C ILE A 545 17.32 -19.13 -1.03
N GLN A 546 17.76 -20.36 -1.25
CA GLN A 546 17.16 -21.52 -0.57
C GLN A 546 17.55 -21.50 0.92
N GLN A 547 16.57 -21.40 1.81
CA GLN A 547 16.83 -21.53 3.24
C GLN A 547 17.30 -22.96 3.53
N SER A 548 18.49 -23.11 4.12
CA SER A 548 18.94 -24.42 4.60
C SER A 548 18.07 -24.83 5.78
N SER A 549 17.50 -26.02 5.73
CA SER A 549 16.65 -26.60 6.79
C SER A 549 17.42 -26.96 8.08
N ASN A 550 18.61 -26.40 8.30
CA ASN A 550 19.49 -26.71 9.43
C ASN A 550 19.58 -25.58 10.46
N ALA A 551 18.46 -24.90 10.73
CA ALA A 551 18.31 -24.07 11.92
C ALA A 551 17.44 -24.81 12.96
N SER A 552 17.93 -25.93 13.46
CA SER A 552 17.54 -26.39 14.78
C SER A 552 17.93 -25.28 15.76
N PHE A 553 16.93 -24.58 16.30
CA PHE A 553 17.08 -23.65 17.41
C PHE A 553 17.81 -24.35 18.56
N LEU A 554 19.12 -24.17 18.65
CA LEU A 554 19.86 -24.41 19.89
C LEU A 554 19.49 -23.26 20.82
N SER A 555 18.43 -23.47 21.60
CA SER A 555 18.16 -22.68 22.79
C SER A 555 19.33 -22.86 23.75
N ILE A 556 20.30 -21.95 23.72
CA ILE A 556 21.26 -21.81 24.81
C ILE A 556 20.51 -21.11 25.94
N SER A 557 19.82 -21.90 26.76
CA SER A 557 19.33 -21.48 28.07
C SER A 557 20.54 -21.30 28.99
N ILE A 558 20.99 -20.07 29.19
CA ILE A 558 21.87 -19.73 30.30
C ILE A 558 21.02 -19.80 31.57
N TYR A 559 21.00 -20.97 32.21
CA TYR A 559 20.52 -21.11 33.58
C TYR A 559 21.58 -20.53 34.52
N LEU A 560 21.28 -19.35 35.08
CA LEU A 560 21.90 -18.88 36.32
C LEU A 560 21.52 -19.86 37.45
N LEU A 561 22.47 -20.72 37.82
CA LEU A 561 22.38 -21.53 39.04
C LEU A 561 22.74 -20.65 40.25
N PHE A 562 21.72 -20.06 40.85
CA PHE A 562 21.73 -19.69 42.26
C PHE A 562 21.37 -20.93 43.08
N SER A 563 22.31 -21.46 43.84
CA SER A 563 22.01 -22.35 44.95
C SER A 563 22.86 -21.97 46.16
N LEU A 564 22.17 -21.48 47.19
CA LEU A 564 22.68 -21.21 48.52
C LEU A 564 23.33 -22.45 49.13
N PHE A 565 24.50 -22.29 49.76
CA PHE A 565 24.83 -23.02 50.98
C PHE A 565 25.50 -22.06 51.96
N PHE A 566 24.76 -21.71 53.00
CA PHE A 566 25.31 -21.26 54.28
C PHE A 566 26.05 -22.45 54.91
N ILE A 567 27.29 -22.27 55.35
CA ILE A 567 27.83 -22.69 56.66
C ILE A 567 29.17 -21.97 56.88
N SER A 568 29.12 -21.01 57.80
CA SER A 568 30.08 -20.67 58.85
C SER A 568 31.50 -21.27 58.84
N VAL A 569 32.46 -20.36 59.10
CA VAL A 569 33.44 -20.40 60.22
C VAL A 569 34.86 -20.90 59.92
N ILE A 570 35.79 -19.92 60.00
CA ILE A 570 37.08 -19.90 60.75
C ILE A 570 38.44 -20.01 60.00
N PHE A 571 39.21 -18.89 60.12
CA PHE A 571 40.67 -18.71 60.21
C PHE A 571 41.53 -19.00 58.95
N HIS A 572 42.63 -18.30 58.61
CA HIS A 572 43.38 -17.13 59.12
C HIS A 572 44.41 -16.78 58.00
N ALA A 573 44.87 -15.51 57.97
CA ALA A 573 46.18 -14.99 57.53
C ALA A 573 46.88 -15.60 56.29
N TYR A 574 47.25 -14.83 55.27
CA TYR A 574 48.23 -13.72 55.28
C TYR A 574 48.05 -12.82 54.07
#